data_AF-A0A103XBD1-F1
#
_entry.id   AF-A0A103XBD1-F1
#
_cell.length_a   1.000
_cell.length_b   1.000
_cell.length_c   1.000
_cell.angle_alpha   90.00
_cell.angle_beta   90.00
_cell.angle_gamma   90.00
#
_symmetry.space_group_name_H-M   'P 1'
#
loop_
_entity.id
_entity.type
_entity.pdbx_description
1 polymer ?
#
loop_
_entity_poly.entity_id
_entity_poly.type
_entity_poly.pdbx_seq_one_letter_code
_entity_poly.pdbx_strand_id
1 'polypeptide(L)'
;MSTNLGLSMASSTIPCCSPASSSSPSLRRTTVKTHCSIRTRNSIKAPFPPLNPKDPFLSKLASVAASSPEKLLNRPTNSDTPPYLDLFESPTLMATPATVERSVSYNEHRPRRPPPDLPSLLLHGRIVYLGMPLVPAVTELIIAELMYLQWMDPKEPIYLYINSTGTTRDDGESVGMETEGFAIYDAMMQLKNEIHTVGVGAAIGHACLLLAAGAKGKRFMMPHAKAMIQQPRVPSSGLMTGSDVLIRAKEVINNKDTLVGLLSKHTENSVETVTQVMRRPFYMDSTKAKEFGVIDKILWRGQEKIMSDVVPQEAWDKSAGIKSLDAM
;
A
#
# COMPACT_ATOMS: atom_id res chain seq x y z
N MET A 1 -12.20 -69.33 21.42
CA MET A 1 -13.66 -69.20 21.26
C MET A 1 -13.94 -67.73 20.95
N SER A 2 -13.79 -67.25 19.70
CA SER A 2 -14.76 -67.28 18.60
C SER A 2 -16.12 -66.69 18.99
N THR A 3 -16.44 -65.50 18.45
CA THR A 3 -17.63 -65.30 17.61
C THR A 3 -17.57 -63.95 16.89
N ASN A 4 -17.59 -64.04 15.58
CA ASN A 4 -17.82 -62.96 14.61
C ASN A 4 -19.29 -62.52 14.62
N LEU A 5 -19.55 -61.30 14.18
CA LEU A 5 -20.74 -60.95 13.40
C LEU A 5 -20.39 -59.77 12.48
N GLY A 6 -20.50 -59.99 11.17
CA GLY A 6 -20.39 -58.98 10.12
C GLY A 6 -21.68 -58.89 9.31
N LEU A 7 -21.79 -57.81 8.53
CA LEU A 7 -22.69 -57.52 7.38
C LEU A 7 -22.31 -56.08 6.95
N SER A 8 -21.83 -55.68 5.76
CA SER A 8 -21.87 -56.06 4.33
C SER A 8 -22.87 -55.24 3.48
N MET A 9 -22.37 -54.83 2.29
CA MET A 9 -23.01 -54.27 1.08
C MET A 9 -23.41 -52.77 1.11
N ALA A 10 -23.34 -51.96 0.05
CA ALA A 10 -23.14 -52.13 -1.41
C ALA A 10 -22.75 -50.76 -2.03
N SER A 11 -21.82 -50.71 -3.00
CA SER A 11 -22.01 -50.57 -4.47
C SER A 11 -21.98 -49.13 -5.02
N SER A 12 -21.13 -48.90 -6.02
CA SER A 12 -21.47 -48.32 -7.34
C SER A 12 -20.21 -48.08 -8.18
N THR A 13 -20.03 -48.95 -9.17
CA THR A 13 -19.29 -48.67 -10.41
C THR A 13 -20.23 -47.94 -11.37
N ILE A 14 -19.78 -47.07 -12.28
CA ILE A 14 -19.51 -47.25 -13.74
C ILE A 14 -19.69 -45.80 -14.38
N PRO A 15 -19.49 -45.48 -15.69
CA PRO A 15 -18.30 -45.25 -16.54
C PRO A 15 -18.18 -43.84 -17.22
N CYS A 16 -17.16 -43.71 -18.10
CA CYS A 16 -17.14 -42.98 -19.39
C CYS A 16 -16.83 -41.47 -19.45
N CYS A 17 -15.74 -41.08 -20.13
CA CYS A 17 -15.79 -40.50 -21.49
C CYS A 17 -14.39 -40.06 -22.00
N SER A 18 -14.16 -40.33 -23.29
CA SER A 18 -12.96 -40.07 -24.10
C SER A 18 -12.70 -38.58 -24.41
N PRO A 19 -11.47 -38.17 -24.79
CA PRO A 19 -11.25 -36.87 -25.43
C PRO A 19 -11.43 -36.95 -26.95
N ALA A 20 -12.30 -36.11 -27.51
CA ALA A 20 -12.48 -35.94 -28.94
C ALA A 20 -11.75 -34.68 -29.46
N SER A 21 -11.17 -34.87 -30.64
CA SER A 21 -10.47 -33.96 -31.54
C SER A 21 -11.23 -32.70 -31.98
N SER A 22 -10.49 -31.61 -32.24
CA SER A 22 -10.75 -30.66 -33.35
C SER A 22 -9.43 -29.93 -33.67
N SER A 23 -8.69 -30.20 -34.75
CA SER A 23 -8.91 -29.94 -36.18
C SER A 23 -9.03 -28.46 -36.55
N SER A 24 -7.88 -27.83 -36.73
CA SER A 24 -7.65 -26.61 -37.51
C SER A 24 -7.75 -26.86 -39.03
N PRO A 25 -8.33 -25.93 -39.82
CA PRO A 25 -8.07 -25.88 -41.25
C PRO A 25 -7.31 -24.62 -41.67
N SER A 26 -6.29 -24.86 -42.50
CA SER A 26 -5.55 -23.92 -43.32
C SER A 26 -6.42 -23.14 -44.29
N LEU A 27 -6.07 -21.88 -44.60
CA LEU A 27 -6.45 -21.26 -45.86
C LEU A 27 -5.23 -20.69 -46.58
N ARG A 28 -5.21 -21.02 -47.87
CA ARG A 28 -4.11 -20.99 -48.82
C ARG A 28 -3.82 -19.58 -49.32
N ARG A 29 -2.52 -19.32 -49.48
CA ARG A 29 -1.94 -18.20 -50.20
C ARG A 29 -2.12 -18.43 -51.70
N THR A 30 -2.87 -17.58 -52.39
CA THR A 30 -2.90 -17.51 -53.85
C THR A 30 -2.36 -16.15 -54.30
N THR A 31 -1.21 -16.19 -54.94
CA THR A 31 -0.57 -15.07 -55.63
C THR A 31 -1.23 -14.88 -56.99
N VAL A 32 -1.82 -13.72 -57.23
CA VAL A 32 -2.20 -13.28 -58.58
C VAL A 32 -1.32 -12.09 -58.93
N LYS A 33 -0.37 -12.32 -59.85
CA LYS A 33 0.36 -11.28 -60.58
C LYS A 33 -0.53 -10.84 -61.74
N THR A 34 -0.88 -9.55 -61.80
CA THR A 34 -1.41 -8.94 -63.02
C THR A 34 -0.58 -7.72 -63.38
N HIS A 35 0.10 -7.82 -64.51
CA HIS A 35 0.73 -6.71 -65.20
C HIS A 35 -0.37 -5.77 -65.73
N CYS A 36 -0.26 -4.47 -65.44
CA CYS A 36 -1.06 -3.46 -66.11
C CYS A 36 -0.15 -2.64 -67.03
N SER A 37 -0.38 -2.77 -68.33
CA SER A 37 0.23 -1.95 -69.38
C SER A 37 -0.44 -0.58 -69.42
N ILE A 38 0.37 0.48 -69.43
CA ILE A 38 -0.08 1.86 -69.60
C ILE A 38 -0.03 2.21 -71.09
N ARG A 39 -1.17 2.58 -71.70
CA ARG A 39 -1.25 3.83 -72.49
C ARG A 39 -2.67 4.22 -72.93
N THR A 40 -3.13 5.32 -72.31
CA THR A 40 -3.72 6.53 -72.88
C THR A 40 -4.83 6.45 -73.93
N ARG A 41 -6.04 6.89 -73.55
CA ARG A 41 -6.61 8.24 -73.84
C ARG A 41 -8.08 8.22 -73.41
N ASN A 42 -8.46 9.09 -72.47
CA ASN A 42 -9.80 9.70 -72.40
C ASN A 42 -9.82 10.79 -71.32
N SER A 43 -10.22 12.01 -71.71
CA SER A 43 -10.49 13.12 -70.81
C SER A 43 -11.82 12.87 -70.10
N ILE A 44 -11.76 12.19 -68.96
CA ILE A 44 -12.89 12.11 -68.03
C ILE A 44 -12.70 13.25 -67.02
N LYS A 45 -13.57 14.26 -67.05
CA LYS A 45 -13.70 15.21 -65.94
C LYS A 45 -14.16 14.40 -64.73
N ALA A 46 -13.22 14.03 -63.87
CA ALA A 46 -13.54 13.43 -62.60
C ALA A 46 -14.47 14.39 -61.84
N PRO A 47 -15.62 13.92 -61.30
CA PRO A 47 -16.45 14.77 -60.46
C PRO A 47 -15.60 15.18 -59.26
N PHE A 48 -15.27 16.47 -59.17
CA PHE A 48 -14.61 16.98 -57.98
C PHE A 48 -15.59 16.80 -56.81
N PRO A 49 -15.17 16.15 -55.72
CA PRO A 49 -16.00 16.06 -54.53
C PRO A 49 -16.36 17.48 -54.07
N PRO A 50 -17.51 17.69 -53.42
CA PRO A 50 -17.88 18.99 -52.89
C PRO A 50 -16.75 19.50 -51.98
N LEU A 51 -16.10 20.59 -52.40
CA LEU A 51 -15.04 21.22 -51.63
C LEU A 51 -15.66 21.86 -50.40
N ASN A 52 -15.28 21.38 -49.21
CA ASN A 52 -15.56 22.07 -47.97
C ASN A 52 -14.52 23.19 -47.80
N PRO A 53 -14.89 24.48 -47.93
CA PRO A 53 -13.93 25.59 -47.80
C PRO A 53 -13.35 25.73 -46.39
N LYS A 54 -13.93 25.04 -45.39
CA LYS A 54 -13.46 24.99 -44.00
C LYS A 54 -12.71 23.70 -43.69
N ASP A 55 -12.31 22.91 -44.68
CA ASP A 55 -11.59 21.67 -44.43
C ASP A 55 -10.18 21.97 -43.85
N PRO A 56 -9.89 21.53 -42.61
CA PRO A 56 -8.58 21.70 -42.01
C PRO A 56 -7.47 20.98 -42.79
N PHE A 57 -7.81 19.96 -43.58
CA PHE A 57 -6.87 19.27 -44.46
C PHE A 57 -6.46 20.14 -45.64
N LEU A 58 -7.43 20.62 -46.41
CA LEU A 58 -7.17 21.41 -47.62
C LEU A 58 -6.52 22.77 -47.31
N SER A 59 -6.90 23.40 -46.19
CA SER A 59 -6.33 24.69 -45.76
C SER A 59 -4.85 24.58 -45.38
N LYS A 60 -4.45 23.54 -44.64
CA LYS A 60 -3.04 23.27 -44.31
C LYS A 60 -2.23 22.84 -45.54
N LEU A 61 -2.81 22.03 -46.42
CA LEU A 61 -2.12 21.63 -47.65
C LEU A 61 -1.86 22.86 -48.53
N ALA A 62 -2.84 23.75 -48.67
CA ALA A 62 -2.68 25.01 -49.38
C ALA A 62 -1.64 25.94 -48.75
N SER A 63 -1.58 26.03 -47.42
CA SER A 63 -0.57 26.85 -46.74
C SER A 63 0.85 26.29 -46.89
N VAL A 64 1.02 24.97 -46.89
CA VAL A 64 2.31 24.32 -47.17
C VAL A 64 2.72 24.51 -48.63
N ALA A 65 1.79 24.37 -49.57
CA ALA A 65 2.05 24.62 -50.98
C ALA A 65 2.49 26.07 -51.24
N ALA A 66 1.91 27.03 -50.52
CA ALA A 66 2.29 28.43 -50.61
C ALA A 66 3.64 28.74 -49.96
N SER A 67 3.98 28.08 -48.85
CA SER A 67 5.19 28.38 -48.07
C SER A 67 6.43 27.58 -48.50
N SER A 68 6.27 26.35 -48.97
CA SER A 68 7.38 25.45 -49.30
C SER A 68 6.98 24.42 -50.38
N PRO A 69 6.90 24.84 -51.65
CA PRO A 69 6.45 23.97 -52.75
C PRO A 69 7.39 22.77 -52.97
N GLU A 70 8.67 22.90 -52.65
CA GLU A 70 9.66 21.83 -52.83
C GLU A 70 9.38 20.59 -51.97
N LYS A 71 8.73 20.74 -50.81
CA LYS A 71 8.37 19.60 -49.94
C LYS A 71 7.27 18.71 -50.54
N LEU A 72 6.45 19.26 -51.44
CA LEU A 72 5.43 18.51 -52.17
C LEU A 72 6.01 17.80 -53.41
N LEU A 73 7.09 18.34 -53.96
CA LEU A 73 7.71 17.86 -55.20
C LEU A 73 8.84 16.85 -54.95
N ASN A 74 9.64 17.03 -53.89
CA ASN A 74 10.82 16.22 -53.59
C ASN A 74 10.57 15.30 -52.38
N ARG A 75 9.71 14.29 -52.54
CA ARG A 75 9.41 13.31 -51.48
C ARG A 75 10.47 12.19 -51.42
N PRO A 76 10.98 11.80 -50.24
CA PRO A 76 11.81 10.61 -50.11
C PRO A 76 10.98 9.36 -50.44
N THR A 77 11.49 8.50 -51.32
CA THR A 77 10.74 7.37 -51.90
C THR A 77 10.53 6.18 -50.95
N ASN A 78 11.08 6.20 -49.74
CA ASN A 78 11.13 5.06 -48.80
C ASN A 78 10.62 5.39 -47.40
N SER A 79 9.44 5.99 -47.26
CA SER A 79 8.73 6.00 -45.98
C SER A 79 7.47 5.14 -46.07
N ASP A 80 7.26 4.27 -45.09
CA ASP A 80 6.06 3.44 -44.93
C ASP A 80 4.79 4.28 -44.63
N THR A 81 4.90 5.61 -44.66
CA THR A 81 3.81 6.55 -44.38
C THR A 81 2.99 6.90 -45.62
N PRO A 82 1.65 6.94 -45.52
CA PRO A 82 0.79 7.38 -46.62
C PRO A 82 1.11 8.81 -47.08
N PRO A 83 0.90 9.15 -48.37
CA PRO A 83 1.18 10.48 -48.89
C PRO A 83 0.38 11.58 -48.16
N TYR A 84 1.04 12.72 -47.92
CA TYR A 84 0.54 13.92 -47.26
C TYR A 84 0.28 13.81 -45.75
N LEU A 85 0.36 12.63 -45.15
CA LEU A 85 0.12 12.44 -43.72
C LEU A 85 1.20 13.13 -42.85
N ASP A 86 2.45 13.11 -43.31
CA ASP A 86 3.61 13.77 -42.67
C ASP A 86 3.44 15.30 -42.52
N LEU A 87 2.59 15.93 -43.34
CA LEU A 87 2.27 17.37 -43.28
C LEU A 87 1.37 17.73 -42.09
N PHE A 88 0.62 16.76 -41.57
CA PHE A 88 -0.33 16.94 -40.49
C PHE A 88 0.19 16.39 -39.16
N GLU A 89 1.13 15.43 -39.21
CA GLU A 89 1.67 14.74 -38.04
C GLU A 89 2.97 15.33 -37.47
N SER A 90 3.48 16.45 -38.00
CA SER A 90 4.69 17.08 -37.45
C SER A 90 4.38 18.30 -36.57
N PRO A 91 4.37 18.16 -35.23
CA PRO A 91 4.69 19.28 -34.35
C PRO A 91 6.23 19.46 -34.35
N THR A 92 6.73 20.41 -35.15
CA THR A 92 8.08 20.95 -34.92
C THR A 92 8.00 22.06 -33.89
N LEU A 93 7.95 21.67 -32.61
CA LEU A 93 8.75 22.17 -31.49
C LEU A 93 8.10 21.73 -30.15
N MET A 94 8.92 21.00 -29.39
CA MET A 94 8.96 20.88 -27.93
C MET A 94 7.68 20.37 -27.22
N ALA A 95 7.75 19.09 -26.84
CA ALA A 95 6.85 18.36 -25.94
C ALA A 95 5.42 18.11 -26.46
N THR A 96 5.17 16.87 -26.91
CA THR A 96 3.83 16.26 -26.84
C THR A 96 3.81 15.15 -25.79
N PRO A 97 2.77 15.08 -24.94
CA PRO A 97 2.68 14.18 -23.80
C PRO A 97 2.20 12.81 -24.28
N ALA A 98 3.11 12.00 -24.79
CA ALA A 98 2.91 10.57 -24.88
C ALA A 98 4.22 9.91 -24.49
N THR A 99 4.30 9.61 -23.19
CA THR A 99 5.24 8.64 -22.64
C THR A 99 6.70 8.92 -23.00
N VAL A 100 7.20 10.05 -22.49
CA VAL A 100 8.35 9.88 -21.60
C VAL A 100 7.89 8.83 -20.59
N GLU A 101 8.23 7.57 -20.81
CA GLU A 101 8.49 6.69 -19.68
C GLU A 101 9.46 7.51 -18.85
N ARG A 102 8.92 8.24 -17.87
CA ARG A 102 9.67 8.91 -16.81
C ARG A 102 10.68 7.87 -16.46
N SER A 103 11.95 8.11 -16.80
CA SER A 103 13.09 7.25 -16.51
C SER A 103 12.72 6.38 -15.33
N VAL A 104 12.12 5.21 -15.63
CA VAL A 104 11.59 4.36 -14.58
C VAL A 104 12.90 3.79 -14.16
N SER A 105 13.44 4.31 -13.05
CA SER A 105 14.50 3.64 -12.34
C SER A 105 14.18 2.16 -12.44
N TYR A 106 15.06 1.40 -13.10
CA TYR A 106 14.85 0.01 -13.46
C TYR A 106 14.47 -0.76 -12.19
N ASN A 107 13.19 -0.81 -11.86
CA ASN A 107 12.67 -1.67 -10.83
C ASN A 107 12.15 -2.88 -11.59
N GLU A 108 13.11 -3.69 -12.06
CA GLU A 108 12.90 -4.94 -12.79
C GLU A 108 12.01 -5.91 -12.00
N HIS A 109 11.83 -5.65 -10.71
CA HIS A 109 10.98 -6.40 -9.79
C HIS A 109 9.52 -5.92 -9.74
N ARG A 110 9.11 -4.87 -10.47
CA ARG A 110 7.71 -4.41 -10.44
C ARG A 110 6.84 -5.27 -11.37
N PRO A 111 5.89 -6.06 -10.86
CA PRO A 111 5.08 -6.94 -11.69
C PRO A 111 4.23 -6.14 -12.69
N ARG A 112 4.16 -6.64 -13.93
CA ARG A 112 3.46 -5.99 -15.06
C ARG A 112 1.93 -5.97 -14.93
N ARG A 113 1.36 -6.74 -14.01
CA ARG A 113 -0.08 -6.78 -13.70
C ARG A 113 -0.25 -6.59 -12.18
N PRO A 114 -1.30 -5.87 -11.74
CA PRO A 114 -1.58 -5.76 -10.32
C PRO A 114 -1.81 -7.16 -9.73
N PRO A 115 -1.31 -7.42 -8.51
CA PRO A 115 -1.51 -8.71 -7.86
C PRO A 115 -3.00 -9.00 -7.61
N PRO A 116 -3.41 -10.28 -7.60
CA PRO A 116 -4.82 -10.67 -7.56
C PRO A 116 -5.48 -10.46 -6.19
N ASP A 117 -4.70 -10.30 -5.12
CA ASP A 117 -5.13 -10.24 -3.73
C ASP A 117 -4.80 -8.89 -3.07
N LEU A 118 -5.64 -8.50 -2.10
CA LEU A 118 -5.54 -7.20 -1.42
C LEU A 118 -4.23 -7.01 -0.62
N PRO A 119 -3.74 -7.98 0.18
CA PRO A 119 -2.49 -7.81 0.93
C PRO A 119 -1.30 -7.58 -0.01
N SER A 120 -1.20 -8.34 -1.10
CA SER A 120 -0.16 -8.13 -2.10
C SER A 120 -0.26 -6.77 -2.79
N LEU A 121 -1.48 -6.24 -2.99
CA LEU A 121 -1.69 -4.90 -3.53
C LEU A 121 -1.19 -3.82 -2.56
N LEU A 122 -1.46 -3.97 -1.26
CA LEU A 122 -0.94 -3.07 -0.21
C LEU A 122 0.58 -3.13 -0.13
N LEU A 123 1.16 -4.33 -0.15
CA LEU A 123 2.61 -4.52 -0.09
C LEU A 123 3.30 -3.93 -1.33
N HIS A 124 2.71 -4.07 -2.52
CA HIS A 124 3.18 -3.38 -3.72
C HIS A 124 3.09 -1.84 -3.60
N GLY A 125 2.13 -1.33 -2.82
CA GLY A 125 2.05 0.07 -2.39
C GLY A 125 3.00 0.43 -1.23
N ARG A 126 3.85 -0.50 -0.77
CA ARG A 126 4.75 -0.39 0.38
C ARG A 126 4.02 -0.15 1.71
N ILE A 127 2.79 -0.64 1.79
CA ILE A 127 1.94 -0.56 2.97
C ILE A 127 1.96 -1.92 3.67
N VAL A 128 2.47 -1.94 4.89
CA VAL A 128 2.43 -3.09 5.81
C VAL A 128 1.34 -2.81 6.85
N TYR A 129 0.38 -3.71 6.98
CA TYR A 129 -0.76 -3.53 7.88
C TYR A 129 -0.72 -4.51 9.06
N LEU A 130 -0.42 -3.97 10.25
CA LEU A 130 -0.43 -4.69 11.52
C LEU A 130 -1.82 -4.55 12.16
N GLY A 131 -2.72 -5.49 11.86
CA GLY A 131 -4.11 -5.49 12.35
C GLY A 131 -4.43 -6.50 13.46
N MET A 132 -3.49 -7.36 13.82
CA MET A 132 -3.70 -8.47 14.76
C MET A 132 -2.79 -8.32 15.99
N PRO A 133 -3.09 -9.02 17.11
CA PRO A 133 -2.14 -9.14 18.22
C PRO A 133 -0.80 -9.73 17.74
N LEU A 134 0.28 -9.34 18.41
CA LEU A 134 1.63 -9.81 18.14
C LEU A 134 1.77 -11.25 18.63
N VAL A 135 1.79 -12.16 17.67
CA VAL A 135 1.95 -13.61 17.81
C VAL A 135 3.08 -14.01 16.85
N PRO A 136 3.86 -15.06 17.13
CA PRO A 136 4.99 -15.46 16.27
C PRO A 136 4.72 -15.44 14.77
N ALA A 137 3.56 -15.96 14.33
CA ALA A 137 3.20 -15.97 12.91
C ALA A 137 2.99 -14.56 12.32
N VAL A 138 2.46 -13.62 13.10
CA VAL A 138 2.26 -12.22 12.67
C VAL A 138 3.60 -11.50 12.60
N THR A 139 4.45 -11.73 13.59
CA THR A 139 5.80 -11.16 13.65
C THR A 139 6.66 -11.62 12.48
N GLU A 140 6.65 -12.93 12.19
CA GLU A 140 7.36 -13.52 11.06
C GLU A 140 6.95 -12.87 9.75
N LEU A 141 5.64 -12.72 9.50
CA LEU A 141 5.12 -12.09 8.29
C LEU A 141 5.54 -10.62 8.17
N ILE A 142 5.42 -9.84 9.25
CA ILE A 142 5.79 -8.42 9.22
C ILE A 142 7.29 -8.24 8.94
N ILE A 143 8.14 -9.03 9.59
CA ILE A 143 9.58 -8.97 9.36
C ILE A 143 9.90 -9.38 7.91
N ALA A 144 9.27 -10.43 7.40
CA ALA A 144 9.44 -10.86 6.02
C ALA A 144 9.02 -9.76 5.00
N GLU A 145 7.87 -9.12 5.22
CA GLU A 145 7.39 -8.01 4.39
C GLU A 145 8.35 -6.81 4.42
N LEU A 146 8.85 -6.44 5.61
CA LEU A 146 9.82 -5.37 5.76
C LEU A 146 11.14 -5.66 5.03
N MET A 147 11.68 -6.86 5.20
CA MET A 147 12.89 -7.31 4.51
C MET A 147 12.71 -7.34 2.99
N TYR A 148 11.54 -7.80 2.53
CA TYR A 148 11.17 -7.81 1.11
C TYR A 148 11.13 -6.38 0.53
N LEU A 149 10.49 -5.43 1.22
CA LEU A 149 10.42 -4.04 0.78
C LEU A 149 11.79 -3.37 0.72
N GLN A 150 12.69 -3.70 1.65
CA GLN A 150 14.08 -3.23 1.58
C GLN A 150 14.83 -3.81 0.37
N TRP A 151 14.65 -5.10 0.10
CA TRP A 151 15.28 -5.74 -1.05
C TRP A 151 14.80 -5.14 -2.37
N MET A 152 13.51 -4.83 -2.47
CA MET A 152 12.88 -4.20 -3.63
C MET A 152 13.45 -2.80 -3.91
N ASP A 153 13.41 -1.90 -2.93
CA ASP A 153 14.08 -0.61 -3.02
C ASP A 153 14.39 -0.09 -1.61
N PRO A 154 15.67 0.05 -1.22
CA PRO A 154 16.09 0.49 0.10
C PRO A 154 15.96 2.00 0.34
N LYS A 155 15.70 2.80 -0.70
CA LYS A 155 15.63 4.28 -0.59
C LYS A 155 14.23 4.79 -0.34
N GLU A 156 13.24 4.07 -0.84
CA GLU A 156 11.83 4.47 -0.71
C GLU A 156 11.29 4.17 0.70
N PRO A 157 10.34 4.97 1.20
CA PRO A 157 9.78 4.80 2.53
C PRO A 157 8.84 3.60 2.62
N ILE A 158 8.68 3.05 3.82
CA ILE A 158 7.72 1.98 4.14
C ILE A 158 6.63 2.57 5.04
N TYR A 159 5.37 2.27 4.77
CA TYR A 159 4.24 2.73 5.57
C TYR A 159 3.72 1.60 6.44
N LEU A 160 3.92 1.70 7.75
CA LEU A 160 3.45 0.73 8.74
C LEU A 160 2.17 1.24 9.39
N TYR A 161 1.04 0.63 9.03
CA TYR A 161 -0.26 0.91 9.61
C TYR A 161 -0.50 0.01 10.81
N ILE A 162 -0.82 0.59 11.96
CA ILE A 162 -0.91 -0.10 13.24
C ILE A 162 -2.34 0.00 13.78
N ASN A 163 -2.93 -1.16 13.97
CA ASN A 163 -4.17 -1.40 14.69
C ASN A 163 -4.04 -2.72 15.45
N SER A 164 -3.27 -2.71 16.54
CA SER A 164 -2.93 -3.89 17.31
C SER A 164 -2.94 -3.61 18.81
N THR A 165 -3.40 -4.63 19.53
CA THR A 165 -3.42 -4.67 20.99
C THR A 165 -2.05 -5.04 21.59
N GLY A 166 -1.03 -5.26 20.75
CA GLY A 166 0.30 -5.70 21.15
C GLY A 166 0.30 -7.19 21.49
N THR A 167 0.96 -7.58 22.58
CA THR A 167 1.08 -8.98 23.01
C THR A 167 -0.11 -9.49 23.82
N THR A 168 -1.06 -8.62 24.14
CA THR A 168 -2.27 -8.94 24.91
C THR A 168 -3.52 -8.84 24.04
N ARG A 169 -4.48 -9.74 24.23
CA ARG A 169 -5.84 -9.61 23.66
C ARG A 169 -6.70 -8.67 24.51
N ASP A 170 -7.84 -8.27 23.95
CA ASP A 170 -8.84 -7.46 24.65
C ASP A 170 -9.41 -8.16 25.90
N ASP A 171 -9.43 -9.50 25.90
CA ASP A 171 -9.83 -10.33 27.05
C ASP A 171 -8.83 -10.28 28.22
N GLY A 172 -7.67 -9.64 28.02
CA GLY A 172 -6.61 -9.51 29.02
C GLY A 172 -5.62 -10.67 29.06
N GLU A 173 -5.82 -11.70 28.23
CA GLU A 173 -4.87 -12.81 28.06
C GLU A 173 -3.65 -12.41 27.22
N SER A 174 -2.47 -12.91 27.60
CA SER A 174 -1.25 -12.75 26.82
C SER A 174 -1.23 -13.78 25.69
N VAL A 175 -1.10 -13.32 24.45
CA VAL A 175 -1.11 -14.16 23.24
C VAL A 175 0.29 -14.44 22.71
N GLY A 176 1.20 -13.51 22.96
CA GLY A 176 2.58 -13.58 22.52
C GLY A 176 3.52 -13.18 23.65
N MET A 177 4.79 -13.45 23.41
CA MET A 177 5.89 -13.00 24.27
C MET A 177 6.27 -11.56 23.91
N GLU A 178 6.86 -10.83 24.84
CA GLU A 178 7.35 -9.45 24.62
C GLU A 178 8.40 -9.38 23.49
N THR A 179 9.14 -10.47 23.31
CA THR A 179 10.14 -10.64 22.26
C THR A 179 9.58 -10.42 20.85
N GLU A 180 8.29 -10.69 20.63
CA GLU A 180 7.63 -10.46 19.34
C GLU A 180 7.65 -8.97 18.96
N GLY A 181 7.36 -8.09 19.92
CA GLY A 181 7.42 -6.65 19.71
C GLY A 181 8.84 -6.15 19.50
N PHE A 182 9.80 -6.70 20.26
CA PHE A 182 11.21 -6.33 20.14
C PHE A 182 11.82 -6.80 18.81
N ALA A 183 11.44 -7.96 18.29
CA ALA A 183 11.91 -8.45 17.00
C ALA A 183 11.49 -7.54 15.84
N ILE A 184 10.22 -7.09 15.83
CA ILE A 184 9.75 -6.12 14.82
C ILE A 184 10.47 -4.78 14.99
N TYR A 185 10.63 -4.33 16.23
CA TYR A 185 11.35 -3.08 16.53
C TYR A 185 12.80 -3.11 16.03
N ASP A 186 13.53 -4.19 16.29
CA ASP A 186 14.92 -4.32 15.84
C ASP A 186 15.00 -4.42 14.33
N ALA A 187 14.07 -5.15 13.69
CA ALA A 187 13.94 -5.15 12.24
C ALA A 187 13.72 -3.72 11.71
N MET A 188 12.79 -2.95 12.30
CA MET A 188 12.55 -1.56 11.91
C MET A 188 13.82 -0.69 12.01
N MET A 189 14.64 -0.87 13.05
CA MET A 189 15.87 -0.10 13.25
C MET A 189 17.03 -0.57 12.36
N GLN A 190 17.05 -1.84 11.96
CA GLN A 190 18.08 -2.41 11.09
C GLN A 190 17.92 -1.98 9.63
N LEU A 191 16.69 -1.71 9.20
CA LEU A 191 16.41 -1.43 7.79
C LEU A 191 16.98 -0.07 7.37
N LYS A 192 17.39 0.03 6.11
CA LYS A 192 17.87 1.30 5.52
C LYS A 192 16.73 2.25 5.18
N ASN A 193 15.54 1.70 4.99
CA ASN A 193 14.35 2.42 4.59
C ASN A 193 13.84 3.28 5.74
N GLU A 194 13.31 4.45 5.40
CA GLU A 194 12.56 5.25 6.37
C GLU A 194 11.18 4.64 6.61
N ILE A 195 10.82 4.41 7.87
CA ILE A 195 9.54 3.79 8.24
C ILE A 195 8.59 4.85 8.77
N HIS A 196 7.44 5.01 8.12
CA HIS A 196 6.40 5.95 8.51
C HIS A 196 5.31 5.15 9.21
N THR A 197 4.99 5.50 10.44
CA THR A 197 4.02 4.76 11.25
C THR A 197 2.69 5.48 11.29
N VAL A 198 1.59 4.75 11.19
CA VAL A 198 0.23 5.31 11.20
C VAL A 198 -0.66 4.52 12.15
N GLY A 199 -1.04 5.11 13.29
CA GLY A 199 -2.02 4.54 14.21
C GLY A 199 -3.44 4.75 13.71
N VAL A 200 -4.18 3.68 13.39
CA VAL A 200 -5.54 3.76 12.82
C VAL A 200 -6.64 3.55 13.85
N GLY A 201 -6.46 2.56 14.73
CA GLY A 201 -7.46 2.15 15.73
C GLY A 201 -6.87 2.11 17.12
N ALA A 202 -6.26 1.00 17.49
CA ALA A 202 -5.56 0.84 18.76
C ALA A 202 -4.06 0.58 18.54
N ALA A 203 -3.22 1.22 19.35
CA ALA A 203 -1.79 0.91 19.43
C ALA A 203 -1.43 0.71 20.91
N ILE A 204 -1.44 -0.53 21.37
CA ILE A 204 -1.35 -0.87 22.80
C ILE A 204 -0.05 -1.60 23.12
N GLY A 205 0.61 -1.22 24.22
CA GLY A 205 1.80 -1.88 24.75
C GLY A 205 2.94 -1.87 23.73
N HIS A 206 3.38 -3.05 23.30
CA HIS A 206 4.41 -3.19 22.27
C HIS A 206 4.00 -2.57 20.92
N ALA A 207 2.72 -2.56 20.55
CA ALA A 207 2.27 -1.86 19.35
C ALA A 207 2.40 -0.32 19.49
N CYS A 208 2.26 0.21 20.71
CA CYS A 208 2.53 1.63 20.99
C CYS A 208 4.04 1.95 20.85
N LEU A 209 4.91 1.03 21.25
CA LEU A 209 6.35 1.14 21.01
C LEU A 209 6.65 1.20 19.51
N LEU A 210 6.08 0.28 18.72
CA LEU A 210 6.27 0.26 17.26
C LEU A 210 5.78 1.55 16.60
N LEU A 211 4.66 2.10 17.07
CA LEU A 211 4.16 3.40 16.62
C LEU A 211 5.17 4.53 16.91
N ALA A 212 5.71 4.58 18.13
CA ALA A 212 6.70 5.57 18.54
C ALA A 212 8.04 5.42 17.83
N ALA A 213 8.39 4.19 17.41
CA ALA A 213 9.65 3.85 16.76
C ALA A 213 9.74 4.24 15.28
N GLY A 214 8.67 4.79 14.70
CA GLY A 214 8.71 5.34 13.34
C GLY A 214 9.71 6.49 13.20
N ALA A 215 10.07 6.82 11.95
CA ALA A 215 10.98 7.92 11.65
C ALA A 215 10.45 9.24 12.23
N LYS A 216 11.31 9.98 12.94
CA LYS A 216 10.96 11.24 13.60
C LYS A 216 10.38 12.25 12.59
N GLY A 217 9.25 12.87 12.95
CA GLY A 217 8.47 13.77 12.10
C GLY A 217 7.49 13.07 11.14
N LYS A 218 7.52 11.72 11.08
CA LYS A 218 6.71 10.87 10.19
C LYS A 218 5.94 9.79 10.97
N ARG A 219 5.69 10.04 12.26
CA ARG A 219 4.82 9.22 13.11
C ARG A 219 3.45 9.86 13.16
N PHE A 220 2.44 9.11 12.74
CA PHE A 220 1.10 9.61 12.54
C PHE A 220 0.07 8.81 13.34
N MET A 221 -1.05 9.44 13.68
CA MET A 221 -2.20 8.75 14.25
C MET A 221 -3.50 9.40 13.79
N MET A 222 -4.53 8.58 13.68
CA MET A 222 -5.88 9.04 13.39
C MET A 222 -6.51 9.73 14.62
N PRO A 223 -7.38 10.73 14.40
CA PRO A 223 -8.15 11.46 15.42
C PRO A 223 -8.68 10.64 16.61
N HIS A 224 -9.37 9.54 16.30
CA HIS A 224 -10.08 8.70 17.27
C HIS A 224 -9.31 7.42 17.63
N ALA A 225 -8.09 7.28 17.10
CA ALA A 225 -7.24 6.18 17.49
C ALA A 225 -6.73 6.39 18.92
N LYS A 226 -6.48 5.28 19.61
CA LYS A 226 -5.97 5.27 20.98
C LYS A 226 -4.61 4.61 21.04
N ALA A 227 -3.67 5.30 21.67
CA ALA A 227 -2.43 4.68 22.13
C ALA A 227 -2.57 4.29 23.60
N MET A 228 -1.98 3.17 24.00
CA MET A 228 -1.88 2.80 25.40
C MET A 228 -0.49 2.30 25.72
N ILE A 229 0.11 2.86 26.78
CA ILE A 229 1.32 2.34 27.39
C ILE A 229 0.90 1.55 28.64
N GLN A 230 1.34 0.30 28.74
CA GLN A 230 1.08 -0.55 29.91
C GLN A 230 2.30 -1.42 30.19
N GLN A 231 2.43 -1.86 31.45
CA GLN A 231 3.46 -2.81 31.84
C GLN A 231 3.27 -4.17 31.16
N PRO A 232 4.37 -4.85 30.82
CA PRO A 232 4.34 -6.27 30.47
C PRO A 232 3.66 -7.09 31.57
N ARG A 233 2.93 -8.12 31.16
CA ARG A 233 2.20 -8.99 32.08
C ARG A 233 2.99 -10.27 32.28
N VAL A 234 3.08 -10.72 33.52
CA VAL A 234 3.62 -12.04 33.79
C VAL A 234 2.59 -13.07 33.28
N PRO A 235 2.96 -13.97 32.35
CA PRO A 235 2.06 -15.01 31.87
C PRO A 235 1.67 -15.93 33.02
N SER A 236 0.48 -16.55 32.92
CA SER A 236 -0.01 -17.46 33.96
C SER A 236 1.01 -18.57 34.25
N SER A 237 1.45 -18.67 35.50
CA SER A 237 2.52 -19.58 35.91
C SER A 237 2.03 -21.01 36.21
N GLY A 238 0.71 -21.25 36.26
CA GLY A 238 0.15 -22.58 36.55
C GLY A 238 0.80 -23.28 37.76
N LEU A 239 0.98 -24.61 37.66
CA LEU A 239 1.71 -25.42 38.64
C LEU A 239 3.20 -25.51 38.25
N MET A 240 3.94 -24.42 38.43
CA MET A 240 5.39 -24.38 38.25
C MET A 240 6.14 -24.44 39.59
N THR A 241 7.41 -24.84 39.54
CA THR A 241 8.26 -24.79 40.73
C THR A 241 8.55 -23.35 41.14
N GLY A 242 8.77 -23.10 42.44
CA GLY A 242 9.03 -21.74 42.94
C GLY A 242 10.27 -21.07 42.33
N SER A 243 11.30 -21.86 41.98
CA SER A 243 12.48 -21.38 41.26
C SER A 243 12.16 -20.89 39.85
N ASP A 244 11.32 -21.61 39.12
CA ASP A 244 10.97 -21.22 37.74
C ASP A 244 10.11 -19.96 37.70
N VAL A 245 9.21 -19.80 38.68
CA VAL A 245 8.41 -18.58 38.85
C VAL A 245 9.32 -17.37 39.06
N LEU A 246 10.34 -17.51 39.91
CA LEU A 246 11.31 -16.44 40.17
C LEU A 246 12.14 -16.08 38.93
N ILE A 247 12.55 -17.07 38.13
CA ILE A 247 13.29 -16.82 36.88
C ILE A 247 12.40 -16.06 35.87
N ARG A 248 11.15 -16.48 35.69
CA ARG A 248 10.22 -15.79 34.78
C ARG A 248 9.88 -14.37 35.25
N ALA A 249 9.68 -14.18 36.55
CA ALA A 249 9.42 -12.86 37.10
C ALA A 249 10.58 -11.89 36.82
N LYS A 250 11.82 -12.36 36.98
CA LYS A 250 13.02 -11.56 36.63
C LYS A 250 13.04 -11.19 35.14
N GLU A 251 12.70 -12.12 34.27
CA GLU A 251 12.68 -11.87 32.82
C GLU A 251 11.64 -10.81 32.42
N VAL A 252 10.45 -10.86 33.02
CA VAL A 252 9.40 -9.85 32.77
C VAL A 252 9.84 -8.46 33.25
N ILE A 253 10.59 -8.39 34.36
CA ILE A 253 11.18 -7.13 34.84
C ILE A 253 12.23 -6.62 33.85
N ASN A 254 13.11 -7.48 33.33
CA ASN A 254 14.09 -7.09 32.31
C ASN A 254 13.41 -6.56 31.03
N ASN A 255 12.35 -7.23 30.58
CA ASN A 255 11.57 -6.82 29.41
C ASN A 255 10.87 -5.48 29.66
N LYS A 256 10.36 -5.25 30.87
CA LYS A 256 9.79 -3.97 31.28
C LYS A 256 10.81 -2.85 31.22
N ASP A 257 11.99 -3.05 31.79
CA ASP A 257 13.05 -2.04 31.83
C ASP A 257 13.54 -1.70 30.41
N THR A 258 13.65 -2.73 29.56
CA THR A 258 13.96 -2.57 28.13
C THR A 258 12.88 -1.74 27.42
N LEU A 259 11.60 -2.07 27.59
CA LEU A 259 10.49 -1.33 27.01
C LEU A 259 10.47 0.14 27.44
N VAL A 260 10.73 0.42 28.72
CA VAL A 260 10.81 1.80 29.25
C VAL A 260 11.95 2.55 28.58
N GLY A 261 13.13 1.94 28.48
CA GLY A 261 14.29 2.56 27.83
C GLY A 261 14.01 2.90 26.37
N LEU A 262 13.38 1.99 25.63
CA LEU A 262 13.00 2.21 24.23
C LEU A 262 11.93 3.30 24.08
N LEU A 263 10.89 3.29 24.91
CA LEU A 263 9.86 4.33 24.89
C LEU A 263 10.44 5.70 25.25
N SER A 264 11.30 5.78 26.27
CA SER A 264 12.01 7.01 26.65
C SER A 264 12.83 7.56 25.49
N LYS A 265 13.57 6.69 24.78
CA LYS A 265 14.37 7.07 23.61
C LYS A 265 13.54 7.73 22.50
N HIS A 266 12.37 7.18 22.18
CA HIS A 266 11.55 7.66 21.06
C HIS A 266 10.58 8.78 21.43
N THR A 267 10.15 8.85 22.70
CA THR A 267 9.24 9.90 23.19
C THR A 267 9.97 11.12 23.72
N GLU A 268 11.30 11.06 23.88
CA GLU A 268 12.15 12.12 24.43
C GLU A 268 11.84 12.48 25.90
N ASN A 269 11.05 11.64 26.57
CA ASN A 269 10.76 11.74 27.99
C ASN A 269 11.83 11.03 28.82
N SER A 270 12.00 11.43 30.07
CA SER A 270 12.90 10.73 31.00
C SER A 270 12.41 9.31 31.32
N VAL A 271 13.35 8.40 31.59
CA VAL A 271 13.05 7.02 32.01
C VAL A 271 12.14 6.99 33.24
N GLU A 272 12.33 7.93 34.18
CA GLU A 272 11.51 8.05 35.39
C GLU A 272 10.06 8.40 35.06
N THR A 273 9.84 9.39 34.17
CA THR A 273 8.49 9.79 33.75
C THR A 273 7.75 8.64 33.06
N VAL A 274 8.42 7.92 32.15
CA VAL A 274 7.82 6.77 31.46
C VAL A 274 7.51 5.64 32.45
N THR A 275 8.42 5.37 33.39
CA THR A 275 8.22 4.34 34.44
C THR A 275 7.02 4.65 35.32
N GLN A 276 6.86 5.92 35.72
CA GLN A 276 5.74 6.36 36.55
C GLN A 276 4.40 6.25 35.82
N VAL A 277 4.36 6.68 34.56
CA VAL A 277 3.16 6.61 33.71
C VAL A 277 2.77 5.15 33.44
N MET A 278 3.75 4.29 33.17
CA MET A 278 3.52 2.86 32.89
C MET A 278 3.13 2.04 34.14
N ARG A 279 3.08 2.63 35.34
CA ARG A 279 2.62 1.95 36.57
C ARG A 279 1.21 1.38 36.43
N ARG A 280 0.36 2.07 35.66
CA ARG A 280 -1.00 1.65 35.32
C ARG A 280 -1.21 1.79 33.81
N PRO A 281 -2.26 1.18 33.25
CA PRO A 281 -2.63 1.40 31.85
C PRO A 281 -2.85 2.89 31.61
N PHE A 282 -2.03 3.50 30.75
CA PHE A 282 -2.10 4.92 30.41
C PHE A 282 -2.64 5.07 28.99
N TYR A 283 -3.92 5.42 28.89
CA TYR A 283 -4.59 5.68 27.62
C TYR A 283 -4.32 7.11 27.15
N MET A 284 -3.98 7.23 25.88
CA MET A 284 -3.73 8.48 25.20
C MET A 284 -4.65 8.56 23.98
N ASP A 285 -5.43 9.63 23.93
CA ASP A 285 -6.06 10.07 22.69
C ASP A 285 -4.99 10.67 21.76
N SER A 286 -5.32 10.89 20.49
CA SER A 286 -4.36 11.39 19.50
C SER A 286 -3.64 12.68 19.91
N THR A 287 -4.31 13.62 20.58
CA THR A 287 -3.69 14.85 21.11
C THR A 287 -2.69 14.56 22.22
N LYS A 288 -3.10 13.77 23.22
CA LYS A 288 -2.23 13.34 24.34
C LYS A 288 -1.05 12.51 23.84
N ALA A 289 -1.25 11.66 22.84
CA ALA A 289 -0.19 10.86 22.25
C ALA A 289 0.86 11.75 21.55
N LYS A 290 0.42 12.87 20.95
CA LYS A 290 1.31 13.87 20.36
C LYS A 290 2.07 14.65 21.43
N GLU A 291 1.39 15.11 22.47
CA GLU A 291 2.01 15.81 23.60
C GLU A 291 3.04 14.94 24.34
N PHE A 292 2.73 13.65 24.51
CA PHE A 292 3.65 12.68 25.10
C PHE A 292 4.81 12.30 24.18
N GLY A 293 4.76 12.64 22.89
CA GLY A 293 5.84 12.34 21.93
C GLY A 293 5.78 10.94 21.31
N VAL A 294 4.66 10.22 21.44
CA VAL A 294 4.44 8.93 20.73
C VAL A 294 4.30 9.18 19.22
N ILE A 295 3.67 10.30 18.86
CA ILE A 295 3.39 10.66 17.46
C ILE A 295 3.80 12.11 17.21
N ASP A 296 4.00 12.45 15.94
CA ASP A 296 4.36 13.81 15.53
C ASP A 296 3.14 14.57 14.98
N LYS A 297 2.27 13.88 14.25
CA LYS A 297 1.15 14.49 13.51
C LYS A 297 -0.13 13.68 13.61
N ILE A 298 -1.26 14.37 13.64
CA ILE A 298 -2.58 13.74 13.59
C ILE A 298 -3.04 13.78 12.14
N LEU A 299 -3.31 12.62 11.54
CA LEU A 299 -3.76 12.51 10.16
C LEU A 299 -5.27 12.73 10.10
N TRP A 300 -5.65 13.88 9.56
CA TRP A 300 -7.03 14.30 9.45
C TRP A 300 -7.23 14.96 8.09
N ARG A 301 -7.55 14.16 7.07
CA ARG A 301 -7.89 14.72 5.76
C ARG A 301 -9.27 15.35 5.83
N GLY A 302 -9.33 16.67 5.68
CA GLY A 302 -10.58 17.42 5.41
C GLY A 302 -11.38 17.84 6.63
N GLN A 303 -11.07 17.35 7.83
CA GLN A 303 -11.84 17.72 9.02
C GLN A 303 -11.16 18.86 9.81
N GLU A 304 -10.03 19.44 9.36
CA GLU A 304 -9.56 20.72 9.94
C GLU A 304 -10.66 21.78 9.79
N LYS A 305 -11.39 21.73 8.66
CA LYS A 305 -12.62 22.48 8.43
C LYS A 305 -13.76 22.04 9.37
N ILE A 306 -14.01 20.74 9.50
CA ILE A 306 -15.10 20.23 10.35
C ILE A 306 -14.82 20.49 11.85
N MET A 307 -13.57 20.43 12.31
CA MET A 307 -13.16 20.76 13.67
C MET A 307 -13.13 22.26 13.93
N SER A 308 -12.79 23.10 12.93
CA SER A 308 -13.00 24.55 13.06
C SER A 308 -14.47 24.92 13.15
N ASP A 309 -15.35 24.11 12.54
CA ASP A 309 -16.80 24.26 12.61
C ASP A 309 -17.42 23.63 13.88
N VAL A 310 -16.71 22.70 14.53
CA VAL A 310 -17.15 22.08 15.79
C VAL A 310 -16.90 23.07 16.93
N VAL A 311 -18.00 23.44 17.59
CA VAL A 311 -18.01 24.35 18.73
C VAL A 311 -17.14 23.76 19.87
N PRO A 312 -16.22 24.55 20.48
CA PRO A 312 -15.44 24.12 21.63
C PRO A 312 -16.33 23.58 22.75
N GLN A 313 -15.86 22.60 23.51
CA GLN A 313 -16.69 21.89 24.51
C GLN A 313 -17.34 22.84 25.53
N GLU A 314 -16.63 23.89 25.95
CA GLU A 314 -17.15 24.94 26.83
C GLU A 314 -18.33 25.73 26.22
N ALA A 315 -18.30 25.96 24.90
CA ALA A 315 -19.36 26.63 24.17
C ALA A 315 -20.53 25.67 23.85
N TRP A 316 -20.26 24.36 23.71
CA TRP A 316 -21.29 23.33 23.65
C TRP A 316 -22.03 23.21 25.00
N ASP A 317 -21.29 23.13 26.11
CA ASP A 317 -21.84 23.09 27.48
C ASP A 317 -22.67 24.33 27.80
N LYS A 318 -22.19 25.51 27.37
CA LYS A 318 -22.94 26.78 27.49
C LYS A 318 -24.21 26.80 26.63
N SER A 319 -24.17 26.21 25.44
CA SER A 319 -25.34 26.07 24.57
C SER A 319 -26.34 25.01 25.06
N ALA A 320 -25.85 23.97 25.74
CA ALA A 320 -26.62 22.93 26.39
C ALA A 320 -27.12 23.33 27.80
N GLY A 321 -26.77 24.53 28.27
CA GLY A 321 -27.21 25.09 29.55
C GLY A 321 -26.52 24.50 30.78
N ILE A 322 -25.42 23.77 30.60
CA ILE A 322 -24.64 23.17 31.68
C ILE A 322 -23.75 24.26 32.29
N LYS A 323 -23.98 24.60 33.56
CA LYS A 323 -23.13 25.55 34.31
C LYS A 323 -22.01 24.79 35.01
N SER A 324 -20.76 25.19 34.77
CA SER A 324 -19.59 24.70 35.51
C SER A 324 -19.75 25.02 37.00
N LEU A 325 -19.51 24.05 37.87
CA LEU A 325 -19.76 24.14 39.32
C LEU A 325 -18.71 24.95 40.11
N ASP A 326 -17.71 25.56 39.46
CA ASP A 326 -16.58 26.20 40.14
C ASP A 326 -16.77 27.72 40.37
N ALA A 327 -18.01 28.18 40.56
CA ALA A 327 -18.31 29.58 40.89
C ALA A 327 -19.37 29.72 42.00
N MET A 328 -19.18 29.00 43.11
CA MET A 328 -19.84 29.25 44.40
C MET A 328 -18.86 29.10 45.54
#